data_AF-A0A920RRV2-F1
#
_entry.id   AF-A0A920RRV2-F1
#
_cell.length_a   1.000
_cell.length_b   1.000
_cell.length_c   1.000
_cell.angle_alpha   90.00
_cell.angle_beta   90.00
_cell.angle_gamma   90.00
#
_symmetry.space_group_name_H-M   'P 1'
#
loop_
_entity.id
_entity.type
_entity.pdbx_description
1 polymer ?
#
loop_
_entity_poly.entity_id
_entity_poly.type
_entity_poly.pdbx_seq_one_letter_code
_entity_poly.pdbx_strand_id
1 'polypeptide(L)' 'MVVCEQAAVLIGKEIDVVVTSVLQNSAGRMIFGRQADSGDSD' A
#
# COMPACT_ATOMS: atom_id res chain seq x y z
N MET A 1 -0.81 -9.94 -4.78
CA MET A 1 -1.61 -9.53 -3.60
C MET A 1 -1.09 -8.20 -3.10
N VAL A 2 -1.98 -7.27 -2.72
CA VAL A 2 -1.60 -5.97 -2.17
C VAL A 2 -2.09 -5.88 -0.73
N VAL A 3 -1.22 -5.46 0.18
CA VAL A 3 -1.53 -5.26 1.60
C VAL A 3 -1.31 -3.80 1.93
N CYS A 4 -2.38 -3.09 2.32
CA CYS A 4 -2.31 -1.69 2.74
C CYS A 4 -2.48 -1.60 4.26
N GLU A 5 -1.54 -0.95 4.92
CA GLU A 5 -1.60 -0.73 6.37
C GLU A 5 -2.69 0.30 6.74
N GLN A 6 -3.41 0.06 7.84
CA GLN A 6 -4.41 0.98 8.42
C GLN A 6 -5.55 1.43 7.48
N ALA A 7 -5.76 0.75 6.34
CA ALA A 7 -6.71 1.17 5.30
C ALA A 7 -8.19 0.80 5.55
N ALA A 8 -8.54 0.23 6.70
CA ALA A 8 -9.90 -0.24 6.98
C ALA A 8 -10.95 0.89 6.90
N VAL A 9 -10.58 2.11 7.31
CA VAL A 9 -11.47 3.29 7.26
C VAL A 9 -11.62 3.89 5.86
N LEU A 10 -10.88 3.37 4.87
CA LEU A 10 -10.81 3.85 3.50
C LEU A 10 -11.51 2.90 2.52
N ILE A 11 -12.15 1.83 3.03
CA ILE A 11 -12.87 0.87 2.20
C ILE A 11 -13.95 1.59 1.37
N GLY A 12 -13.99 1.29 0.07
CA GLY A 12 -14.93 1.91 -0.88
C GLY A 12 -14.51 3.31 -1.37
N LYS A 13 -13.33 3.80 -0.99
CA LYS A 13 -12.74 5.04 -1.49
C LYS A 13 -11.57 4.75 -2.43
N GLU A 14 -11.36 5.63 -3.39
CA GLU A 14 -10.13 5.66 -4.18
C GLU A 14 -9.05 6.36 -3.37
N ILE A 15 -7.87 5.73 -3.26
CA ILE A 15 -6.75 6.24 -2.46
C ILE A 15 -5.43 6.03 -3.19
N ASP A 16 -4.51 6.96 -2.99
CA ASP A 16 -3.11 6.80 -3.39
C ASP A 16 -2.33 6.09 -2.29
N VAL A 17 -1.39 5.23 -2.70
CA VAL A 17 -0.60 4.38 -1.81
C VAL A 17 0.86 4.42 -2.25
N VAL A 18 1.75 4.65 -1.29
CA VAL A 18 3.20 4.53 -1.49
C VAL A 18 3.61 3.10 -1.18
N VAL A 19 4.31 2.46 -2.12
CA VAL A 19 4.84 1.11 -1.93
C VAL A 19 6.02 1.17 -0.96
N THR A 20 5.91 0.46 0.16
CA THR A 20 6.95 0.44 1.20
C THR A 20 7.87 -0.76 1.04
N SER A 21 7.33 -1.91 0.62
CA SER A 21 8.13 -3.10 0.37
C SER A 21 7.45 -4.06 -0.58
N VAL A 22 8.24 -4.96 -1.15
CA VAL A 22 7.79 -5.95 -2.11
C VAL A 22 8.42 -7.29 -1.76
N LEU A 23 7.60 -8.29 -1.51
CA LEU A 23 8.05 -9.68 -1.31
C LEU A 23 7.89 -10.43 -2.64
N GLN A 24 9.00 -10.90 -3.17
CA GLN A 24 9.08 -11.71 -4.40
C GLN A 24 9.55 -13.12 -4.10
N ASN A 25 8.85 -14.12 -4.64
CA ASN A 25 9.34 -15.49 -4.70
C ASN A 25 8.83 -16.18 -5.98
N SER A 26 9.18 -17.45 -6.17
CA SER A 26 8.75 -18.25 -7.33
C SER A 26 7.23 -18.44 -7.43
N ALA A 27 6.49 -18.31 -6.31
CA ALA A 27 5.04 -18.39 -6.28
C ALA A 27 4.36 -17.05 -6.65
N GLY A 28 5.07 -15.92 -6.55
CA GLY A 28 4.59 -14.64 -7.06
C GLY A 28 5.04 -13.42 -6.26
N ARG A 29 4.21 -12.36 -6.37
CA ARG A 29 4.47 -11.02 -5.86
C ARG A 29 3.44 -10.60 -4.81
N MET A 30 3.93 -10.20 -3.64
CA MET A 30 3.16 -9.47 -2.64
C MET A 30 3.72 -8.04 -2.53
N ILE A 31 2.84 -7.06 -2.55
CA ILE A 31 3.16 -5.63 -2.48
C ILE A 31 2.58 -5.09 -1.19
N PHE A 32 3.42 -4.43 -0.39
CA PHE A 32 3.01 -3.78 0.84
C PHE A 32 3.10 -2.27 0.63
N GLY A 33 2.08 -1.55 1.11
CA GLY A 33 2.01 -0.11 0.97
C GLY A 33 1.36 0.56 2.16
N ARG A 34 1.65 1.85 2.31
CA ARG A 34 0.99 2.76 3.25
C ARG A 34 0.21 3.80 2.46
N GLN A 35 -0.87 4.34 3.04
CA GLN A 35 -1.57 5.46 2.45
C GLN A 35 -0.58 6.59 2.14
N ALA A 36 -0.66 7.16 0.94
CA ALA A 36 0.06 8.39 0.64
C ALA A 36 -0.58 9.50 1.48
N ASP A 37 0.09 9.91 2.56
CA ASP A 37 -0.35 11.09 3.30
C ASP A 37 -0.26 12.29 2.36
N SER A 38 -1.28 13.15 2.41
CA SER A 38 -1.26 14.47 1.74
C SER A 38 -0.21 15.43 2.34
N GLY A 39 0.76 14.90 3.11
CA GLY A 39 1.78 15.61 3.87
C GLY A 39 3.21 15.11 3.66
N ASP A 40 3.49 14.20 2.70
CA ASP A 40 4.87 13.96 2.25
C ASP A 40 5.33 15.18 1.42
N SER A 41 5.75 16.21 2.15
CA SER A 41 6.79 17.13 1.67
C SER A 41 8.13 16.42 1.91
N ASP A 42 8.84 16.14 0.81
CA ASP A 42 10.17 15.48 0.67
C ASP A 42 10.21 13.93 0.63
#